data_AF-A0A6S6I3E9-F1
#
_entry.id   AF-A0A6S6I3E9-F1
#
_cell.length_a   1.000
_cell.length_b   1.000
_cell.length_c   1.000
_cell.angle_alpha   90.00
_cell.angle_beta   90.00
_cell.angle_gamma   90.00
#
_symmetry.space_group_name_H-M   'P 1'
#
loop_
_entity.id
_entity.type
_entity.pdbx_description
1 polymer ?
#
loop_
_entity_poly.entity_id
_entity_poly.type
_entity_poly.pdbx_seq_one_letter_code
_entity_poly.pdbx_strand_id
1 'polypeptide(L)'
;MKFNECEELIVYYFSFIYLCAFLYFGKHLETKKKFIVAAVPFILIIFLRFGVGADYFSYQTIYESIDPHRINDSFASLPKIETLFKVLMLGGRALGMNYHIFSGLLCTGILLVALLWIKDSSDNFEMATLLYFSTFFLYWNLGALRQVIVIVGSMYVYFNRDRDFDWKIKGLTTFILFFIHGTALIVPIIFIATKFKWNFKIFAIIFVLFPLTRLIYTPAFFSVFENVPVLSKFLLYSDAENIKVLSVPFLLRFAIFSVTLLHYNKLTNKYSKQKNLIDFVLLNMLLYFYLPFSKVLGTRVTVFGYYASIIILPMILSLYEDKKLYKLAFIILLCFNGTQFYNELIKQVKRTGYEFTATRLNFETIFQKNYASFNNMYAFEVQNSELVRAQVKNYQQNKMRTVYAQEALYDPNLVHLSVKFPDSEKVKKGEDFLTFGIVNEKGQIVELPTAKSRFKIYGPFVEETIGERTFTSKLYRKIGNPLVVDFDLVKPEIESRFSDNLKRESKHFPMTIVHKHKFTDYKQLESYNKNTIWRGATYKDLLFDDRSYFMIQTQFSNYFSIVDENGSILTDKFYSSISPFDADGIAVATTKYSREFLDYDGNVIWMELYE
;
A
#
# COMPACT_ATOMS: atom_id res chain seq x y z
N MET A 1 17.84 17.85 33.79
CA MET A 1 18.00 16.44 33.44
C MET A 1 16.60 15.82 33.51
N LYS A 2 15.90 15.73 32.37
CA LYS A 2 14.49 15.36 32.29
C LYS A 2 14.36 13.84 32.34
N PHE A 3 13.49 13.34 33.22
CA PHE A 3 13.13 11.92 33.37
C PHE A 3 12.29 11.35 32.19
N ASN A 4 12.36 11.94 30.99
CA ASN A 4 11.58 11.52 29.82
C ASN A 4 12.30 10.52 28.91
N GLU A 5 13.57 10.19 29.15
CA GLU A 5 14.34 9.30 28.27
C GLU A 5 14.20 7.80 28.60
N CYS A 6 13.51 7.46 29.70
CA CYS A 6 13.35 6.07 30.16
C CYS A 6 12.01 5.40 29.77
N GLU A 7 11.04 6.13 29.23
CA GLU A 7 9.71 5.57 28.89
C GLU A 7 9.61 4.95 27.49
N GLU A 8 10.64 5.09 26.65
CA GLU A 8 10.65 4.61 25.27
C GLU A 8 11.24 3.19 25.11
N LEU A 9 10.95 2.29 26.04
CA LEU A 9 11.23 0.86 25.81
C LEU A 9 10.07 0.27 25.00
N ILE A 10 10.26 0.27 23.69
CA ILE A 10 9.22 0.05 22.68
C ILE A 10 8.70 -1.40 22.74
N VAL A 11 7.38 -1.55 22.68
CA VAL A 11 6.56 -2.79 22.64
C VAL A 11 7.21 -3.95 21.87
N TYR A 12 7.91 -3.71 20.75
CA TYR A 12 8.59 -4.76 20.00
C TYR A 12 9.77 -5.39 20.75
N TYR A 13 10.59 -4.62 21.46
CA TYR A 13 11.68 -5.19 22.27
C TYR A 13 11.13 -5.95 23.47
N PHE A 14 10.07 -5.44 24.10
CA PHE A 14 9.33 -6.18 25.10
C PHE A 14 8.75 -7.48 24.56
N SER A 15 8.30 -7.52 23.29
CA SER A 15 7.82 -8.76 22.67
C SER A 15 8.95 -9.81 22.56
N PHE A 16 10.19 -9.40 22.33
CA PHE A 16 11.33 -10.33 22.31
C PHE A 16 11.70 -10.81 23.72
N ILE A 17 11.73 -9.91 24.72
CA ILE A 17 11.94 -10.30 26.13
C ILE A 17 10.84 -11.27 26.58
N TYR A 18 9.59 -10.98 26.21
CA TYR A 18 8.45 -11.85 26.45
C TYR A 18 8.63 -13.23 25.82
N LEU A 19 9.12 -13.32 24.58
CA LEU A 19 9.41 -14.61 23.94
C LEU A 19 10.56 -15.36 24.64
N CYS A 20 11.58 -14.67 25.13
CA CYS A 20 12.63 -15.29 25.94
C CYS A 20 12.08 -15.82 27.27
N ALA A 21 11.17 -15.08 27.92
CA ALA A 21 10.47 -15.56 29.10
C ALA A 21 9.57 -16.77 28.77
N PHE A 22 8.84 -16.72 27.65
CA PHE A 22 8.03 -17.83 27.16
C PHE A 22 8.88 -19.08 26.86
N LEU A 23 10.10 -18.92 26.34
CA LEU A 23 11.03 -20.03 26.11
C LEU A 23 11.37 -20.79 27.41
N TYR A 24 11.45 -20.08 28.53
CA TYR A 24 11.74 -20.66 29.83
C TYR A 24 10.49 -21.19 30.53
N PHE A 25 9.49 -20.32 30.74
CA PHE A 25 8.29 -20.65 31.51
C PHE A 25 7.26 -21.47 30.73
N GLY A 26 7.23 -21.35 29.40
CA GLY A 26 6.28 -22.04 28.54
C GLY A 26 6.36 -23.55 28.66
N LYS A 27 7.54 -24.10 29.00
CA LYS A 27 7.74 -25.53 29.21
C LYS A 27 6.81 -26.13 30.28
N HIS A 28 6.47 -25.35 31.29
CA HIS A 28 5.64 -25.76 32.44
C HIS A 28 4.14 -25.61 32.23
N LEU A 29 3.71 -25.06 31.09
CA LEU A 29 2.29 -24.86 30.79
C LEU A 29 1.70 -26.08 30.08
N GLU A 30 0.38 -26.27 30.18
CA GLU A 30 -0.34 -27.24 29.34
C GLU A 30 -0.37 -26.77 27.88
N THR A 31 -0.43 -27.71 26.93
CA THR A 31 -0.37 -27.43 25.48
C THR A 31 -1.38 -26.38 25.00
N LYS A 32 -2.62 -26.40 25.52
CA LYS A 32 -3.63 -25.38 25.16
C LYS A 32 -3.22 -23.99 25.66
N LYS A 33 -2.76 -23.89 26.91
CA LYS A 33 -2.30 -22.64 27.53
C LYS A 33 -1.04 -22.11 26.83
N LYS A 34 -0.09 -22.98 26.47
CA LYS A 34 1.11 -22.63 25.68
C LYS A 34 0.76 -21.91 24.39
N PHE A 35 -0.20 -22.47 23.64
CA PHE A 35 -0.64 -21.88 22.37
C PHE A 35 -1.26 -20.50 22.56
N ILE A 36 -2.15 -20.35 23.56
CA ILE A 36 -2.82 -19.08 23.86
C ILE A 36 -1.79 -18.01 24.26
N VAL A 37 -0.88 -18.36 25.18
CA VAL A 37 0.19 -17.48 25.65
C VAL A 37 1.09 -17.05 24.48
N ALA A 38 1.46 -17.97 23.58
CA ALA A 38 2.22 -17.63 22.39
C ALA A 38 1.48 -16.69 21.41
N ALA A 39 0.15 -16.78 21.30
CA ALA A 39 -0.62 -16.06 20.29
C ALA A 39 -1.09 -14.67 20.76
N VAL A 40 -1.70 -14.57 21.94
CA VAL A 40 -2.48 -13.40 22.37
C VAL A 40 -1.70 -12.08 22.34
N PRO A 41 -0.48 -11.97 22.89
CA PRO A 41 0.27 -10.70 22.86
C PRO A 41 0.53 -10.21 21.44
N PHE A 42 0.78 -11.12 20.51
CA PHE A 42 1.06 -10.78 19.13
C PHE A 42 -0.20 -10.45 18.33
N ILE A 43 -1.35 -11.03 18.70
CA ILE A 43 -2.66 -10.58 18.20
C ILE A 43 -2.92 -9.13 18.65
N LEU A 44 -2.62 -8.79 19.90
CA LEU A 44 -2.74 -7.40 20.38
C LEU A 44 -1.82 -6.46 19.58
N ILE A 45 -0.55 -6.83 19.36
CA ILE A 45 0.36 -6.06 18.50
C ILE A 45 -0.22 -5.91 17.09
N ILE A 46 -0.81 -6.97 16.52
CA ILE A 46 -1.41 -6.95 15.18
C ILE A 46 -2.52 -5.90 15.06
N PHE A 47 -3.40 -5.77 16.07
CA PHE A 47 -4.56 -4.87 16.09
C PHE A 47 -4.28 -3.49 16.69
N LEU A 48 -3.13 -3.29 17.32
CA LEU A 48 -2.77 -1.99 17.88
C LEU A 48 -1.80 -1.23 16.96
N ARG A 49 -1.06 -1.92 16.08
CA ARG A 49 -0.04 -1.32 15.23
C ARG A 49 -0.61 -0.35 14.21
N PHE A 50 0.12 0.72 13.93
CA PHE A 50 -0.12 1.62 12.81
C PHE A 50 1.15 1.74 11.96
N GLY A 51 1.02 1.58 10.64
CA GLY A 51 2.15 1.73 9.70
C GLY A 51 3.23 0.65 9.78
N VAL A 52 3.07 -0.40 10.61
CA VAL A 52 4.04 -1.49 10.72
C VAL A 52 3.69 -2.67 9.80
N GLY A 53 4.68 -3.06 9.01
CA GLY A 53 4.62 -3.94 7.85
C GLY A 53 5.14 -3.19 6.62
N ALA A 54 6.12 -3.73 5.90
CA ALA A 54 6.75 -3.05 4.76
C ALA A 54 5.74 -2.56 3.71
N ASP A 55 4.67 -3.33 3.52
CA ASP A 55 3.63 -3.06 2.53
C ASP A 55 2.34 -2.48 3.14
N TYR A 56 2.32 -2.12 4.45
CA TYR A 56 1.12 -1.71 5.18
C TYR A 56 0.32 -0.61 4.45
N PHE A 57 0.95 0.53 4.18
CA PHE A 57 0.27 1.65 3.53
C PHE A 57 -0.09 1.38 2.06
N SER A 58 0.74 0.60 1.34
CA SER A 58 0.43 0.21 -0.03
C SER A 58 -0.83 -0.65 -0.09
N TYR A 59 -0.97 -1.62 0.82
CA TYR A 59 -2.15 -2.45 0.93
C TYR A 59 -3.37 -1.66 1.42
N GLN A 60 -3.19 -0.67 2.29
CA GLN A 60 -4.26 0.26 2.66
C GLN A 60 -4.75 1.03 1.44
N THR A 61 -3.84 1.59 0.64
CA THR A 61 -4.16 2.33 -0.59
C THR A 61 -4.94 1.47 -1.58
N ILE A 62 -4.48 0.24 -1.82
CA ILE A 62 -5.15 -0.75 -2.67
C ILE A 62 -6.54 -1.10 -2.13
N TYR A 63 -6.65 -1.37 -0.84
CA TYR A 63 -7.92 -1.73 -0.20
C TYR A 63 -8.94 -0.59 -0.34
N GLU A 64 -8.48 0.64 -0.18
CA GLU A 64 -9.27 1.86 -0.27
C GLU A 64 -9.58 2.30 -1.71
N SER A 65 -8.90 1.75 -2.72
CA SER A 65 -9.25 1.94 -4.12
C SER A 65 -10.33 0.98 -4.61
N ILE A 66 -10.69 -0.05 -3.84
CA ILE A 66 -11.74 -0.99 -4.20
C ILE A 66 -13.09 -0.42 -3.76
N ASP A 67 -13.94 -0.18 -4.76
CA ASP A 67 -15.33 0.21 -4.61
C ASP A 67 -16.25 -1.02 -4.80
N PRO A 68 -17.02 -1.43 -3.77
CA PRO A 68 -18.00 -2.51 -3.88
C PRO A 68 -19.09 -2.30 -4.93
N HIS A 69 -19.39 -1.05 -5.31
CA HIS A 69 -20.41 -0.73 -6.31
C HIS A 69 -19.87 -0.77 -7.75
N ARG A 70 -18.54 -0.68 -7.92
CA ARG A 70 -17.85 -0.65 -9.22
C ARG A 70 -16.76 -1.71 -9.29
N ILE A 71 -17.16 -2.97 -9.15
CA ILE A 71 -16.23 -4.11 -9.04
C ILE A 71 -15.32 -4.23 -10.27
N ASN A 72 -15.89 -4.14 -11.47
CA ASN A 72 -15.13 -4.32 -12.72
C ASN A 72 -14.04 -3.24 -12.88
N ASP A 73 -14.40 -1.97 -12.67
CA ASP A 73 -13.46 -0.84 -12.74
C ASP A 73 -12.38 -0.96 -11.66
N SER A 74 -12.78 -1.31 -10.44
CA SER A 74 -11.88 -1.54 -9.31
C SER A 74 -10.88 -2.67 -9.58
N PHE A 75 -11.31 -3.75 -10.24
CA PHE A 75 -10.44 -4.90 -10.51
C PHE A 75 -9.53 -4.65 -11.71
N ALA A 76 -10.01 -3.91 -12.72
CA ALA A 76 -9.25 -3.51 -13.90
C ALA A 76 -8.12 -2.54 -13.55
N SER A 77 -8.33 -1.64 -12.58
CA SER A 77 -7.29 -0.70 -12.11
C SER A 77 -6.14 -1.36 -11.32
N LEU A 78 -6.30 -2.63 -10.91
CA LEU A 78 -5.32 -3.37 -10.10
C LEU A 78 -4.75 -4.62 -10.82
N PRO A 79 -4.24 -4.54 -12.06
CA PRO A 79 -3.92 -5.74 -12.86
C PRO A 79 -2.78 -6.60 -12.28
N LYS A 80 -1.96 -6.04 -11.38
CA LYS A 80 -0.79 -6.71 -10.78
C LYS A 80 -1.12 -7.51 -9.51
N ILE A 81 -2.38 -7.53 -9.09
CA ILE A 81 -2.83 -8.25 -7.89
C ILE A 81 -3.66 -9.45 -8.30
N GLU A 82 -3.44 -10.58 -7.65
CA GLU A 82 -4.12 -11.83 -7.94
C GLU A 82 -5.59 -11.79 -7.49
N THR A 83 -6.44 -12.47 -8.26
CA THR A 83 -7.90 -12.32 -8.20
C THR A 83 -8.50 -12.64 -6.84
N LEU A 84 -8.11 -13.74 -6.19
CA LEU A 84 -8.71 -14.12 -4.91
C LEU A 84 -8.34 -13.13 -3.80
N PHE A 85 -7.13 -12.56 -3.85
CA PHE A 85 -6.76 -11.52 -2.89
C PHE A 85 -7.61 -10.23 -3.07
N LYS A 86 -7.93 -9.85 -4.32
CA LYS A 86 -8.88 -8.75 -4.59
C LYS A 86 -10.27 -9.07 -4.06
N VAL A 87 -10.74 -10.30 -4.25
CA VAL A 87 -12.05 -10.76 -3.74
C VAL A 87 -12.10 -10.70 -2.21
N LEU A 88 -11.02 -11.09 -1.51
CA LEU A 88 -10.93 -10.96 -0.05
C LEU A 88 -11.04 -9.49 0.38
N MET A 89 -10.32 -8.58 -0.28
CA MET A 89 -10.41 -7.15 0.00
C MET A 89 -11.80 -6.59 -0.28
N LEU A 90 -12.40 -6.96 -1.42
CA LEU A 90 -13.76 -6.60 -1.78
C LEU A 90 -14.77 -7.07 -0.73
N GLY A 91 -14.63 -8.30 -0.22
CA GLY A 91 -15.46 -8.82 0.86
C GLY A 91 -15.36 -7.98 2.13
N GLY A 92 -14.13 -7.60 2.54
CA GLY A 92 -13.93 -6.68 3.65
C GLY A 92 -14.58 -5.31 3.42
N ARG A 93 -14.43 -4.74 2.22
CA ARG A 93 -15.04 -3.45 1.83
C ARG A 93 -16.56 -3.52 1.81
N ALA A 94 -17.15 -4.59 1.28
CA ALA A 94 -18.58 -4.81 1.22
C ALA A 94 -19.22 -4.96 2.62
N LEU A 95 -18.46 -5.51 3.59
CA LEU A 95 -18.87 -5.58 5.00
C LEU A 95 -18.65 -4.26 5.76
N GLY A 96 -18.19 -3.20 5.10
CA GLY A 96 -17.91 -1.90 5.72
C GLY A 96 -16.68 -1.89 6.64
N MET A 97 -15.80 -2.91 6.56
CA MET A 97 -14.61 -2.97 7.40
C MET A 97 -13.60 -1.91 6.96
N ASN A 98 -12.98 -1.23 7.92
CA ASN A 98 -11.79 -0.43 7.65
C ASN A 98 -10.59 -1.34 7.36
N TYR A 99 -9.57 -0.80 6.70
CA TYR A 99 -8.38 -1.58 6.34
C TYR A 99 -7.70 -2.21 7.56
N HIS A 100 -7.69 -1.51 8.69
CA HIS A 100 -7.00 -1.97 9.88
C HIS A 100 -7.61 -3.26 10.45
N ILE A 101 -8.94 -3.33 10.58
CA ILE A 101 -9.65 -4.53 11.02
C ILE A 101 -9.44 -5.66 10.01
N PHE A 102 -9.58 -5.37 8.71
CA PHE A 102 -9.37 -6.36 7.64
C PHE A 102 -7.97 -6.97 7.69
N SER A 103 -6.93 -6.13 7.72
CA SER A 103 -5.54 -6.58 7.79
C SER A 103 -5.22 -7.28 9.11
N GLY A 104 -5.81 -6.83 10.23
CA GLY A 104 -5.67 -7.44 11.55
C GLY A 104 -6.20 -8.86 11.60
N LEU A 105 -7.41 -9.09 11.06
CA LEU A 105 -8.01 -10.42 10.94
C LEU A 105 -7.15 -11.34 10.06
N LEU A 106 -6.67 -10.84 8.92
CA LEU A 106 -5.83 -11.62 8.01
C LEU A 106 -4.50 -12.02 8.67
N CYS A 107 -3.80 -11.07 9.29
CA CYS A 107 -2.56 -11.32 10.04
C CYS A 107 -2.76 -12.30 11.19
N THR A 108 -3.92 -12.22 11.87
CA THR A 108 -4.29 -13.13 12.96
C THR A 108 -4.50 -14.54 12.42
N GLY A 109 -5.23 -14.70 11.30
CA GLY A 109 -5.39 -16.00 10.64
C GLY A 109 -4.04 -16.62 10.25
N ILE A 110 -3.15 -15.84 9.65
CA ILE A 110 -1.79 -16.29 9.27
C ILE A 110 -1.01 -16.73 10.52
N LEU A 111 -1.00 -15.91 11.58
CA LEU A 111 -0.34 -16.22 12.85
C LEU A 111 -0.84 -17.53 13.45
N LEU A 112 -2.17 -17.71 13.53
CA LEU A 112 -2.77 -18.90 14.14
C LEU A 112 -2.45 -20.15 13.34
N VAL A 113 -2.51 -20.11 12.01
CA VAL A 113 -2.13 -21.27 11.16
C VAL A 113 -0.63 -21.57 11.28
N ALA A 114 0.22 -20.53 11.37
CA ALA A 114 1.65 -20.72 11.59
C ALA A 114 1.94 -21.40 12.93
N LEU A 115 1.32 -20.94 14.02
CA LEU A 115 1.48 -21.56 15.34
C LEU A 115 0.89 -22.98 15.40
N LEU A 116 -0.22 -23.25 14.68
CA LEU A 116 -0.77 -24.59 14.57
C LEU A 116 0.19 -25.53 13.85
N TRP A 117 0.76 -25.10 12.72
CA TRP A 117 1.77 -25.87 12.01
C TRP A 117 3.01 -26.14 12.89
N ILE A 118 3.48 -25.14 13.64
CA ILE A 118 4.62 -25.28 14.55
C ILE A 118 4.32 -26.27 15.67
N LYS A 119 3.14 -26.17 16.29
CA LYS A 119 2.68 -27.09 17.33
C LYS A 119 2.63 -28.52 16.84
N ASP A 120 2.07 -28.75 15.66
CA ASP A 120 1.92 -30.10 15.10
C ASP A 120 3.27 -30.66 14.61
N SER A 121 4.22 -29.80 14.19
CA SER A 121 5.44 -30.24 13.48
C SER A 121 6.74 -30.17 14.29
N SER A 122 6.81 -29.42 15.39
CA SER A 122 8.03 -29.24 16.18
C SER A 122 7.99 -30.03 17.50
N ASP A 123 9.12 -30.63 17.87
CA ASP A 123 9.31 -31.23 19.21
C ASP A 123 9.53 -30.19 20.30
N ASN A 124 10.00 -29.00 19.92
CA ASN A 124 10.24 -27.89 20.84
C ASN A 124 9.44 -26.69 20.33
N PHE A 125 8.20 -26.61 20.81
CA PHE A 125 7.25 -25.58 20.41
C PHE A 125 7.75 -24.18 20.75
N GLU A 126 8.35 -24.01 21.92
CA GLU A 126 8.79 -22.73 22.44
C GLU A 126 9.95 -22.15 21.62
N MET A 127 10.96 -22.97 21.29
CA MET A 127 12.09 -22.53 20.45
C MET A 127 11.66 -22.24 19.01
N ALA A 128 10.78 -23.08 18.44
CA ALA A 128 10.22 -22.83 17.11
C ALA A 128 9.39 -21.54 17.07
N THR A 129 8.62 -21.28 18.13
CA THR A 129 7.85 -20.04 18.28
C THR A 129 8.76 -18.82 18.34
N LEU A 130 9.84 -18.88 19.15
CA LEU A 130 10.85 -17.81 19.20
C LEU A 130 11.48 -17.56 17.81
N LEU A 131 11.82 -18.61 17.06
CA LEU A 131 12.35 -18.52 15.69
C LEU A 131 11.36 -17.87 14.71
N TYR A 132 10.09 -18.27 14.77
CA TYR A 132 9.05 -17.67 13.94
C TYR A 132 8.93 -16.18 14.21
N PHE A 133 8.84 -15.77 15.47
CA PHE A 133 8.66 -14.36 15.81
C PHE A 133 9.92 -13.52 15.57
N SER A 134 11.10 -14.06 15.82
CA SER A 134 12.37 -13.36 15.60
C SER A 134 12.67 -13.11 14.12
N THR A 135 12.25 -14.04 13.24
CA THR A 135 12.69 -14.04 11.84
C THR A 135 11.56 -13.71 10.86
N PHE A 136 10.31 -14.06 11.16
CA PHE A 136 9.22 -14.01 10.19
C PHE A 136 8.07 -13.07 10.55
N PHE A 137 7.80 -12.84 11.84
CA PHE A 137 6.62 -12.08 12.24
C PHE A 137 6.58 -10.66 11.68
N LEU A 138 7.61 -9.83 11.92
CA LEU A 138 7.57 -8.40 11.55
C LEU A 138 7.42 -8.19 10.04
N TYR A 139 8.30 -8.77 9.22
CA TYR A 139 8.26 -8.53 7.78
C TYR A 139 7.20 -9.37 7.07
N TRP A 140 7.15 -10.67 7.34
CA TRP A 140 6.30 -11.58 6.58
C TRP A 140 4.86 -11.57 7.09
N ASN A 141 4.65 -11.70 8.39
CA ASN A 141 3.29 -11.74 8.95
C ASN A 141 2.59 -10.38 8.90
N LEU A 142 3.31 -9.28 9.15
CA LEU A 142 2.70 -7.93 9.18
C LEU A 142 2.77 -7.18 7.85
N GLY A 143 3.68 -7.53 6.95
CA GLY A 143 3.94 -6.81 5.70
C GLY A 143 3.53 -7.60 4.46
N ALA A 144 4.24 -8.69 4.16
CA ALA A 144 4.11 -9.43 2.89
C ALA A 144 2.90 -10.38 2.83
N LEU A 145 1.69 -9.87 3.12
CA LEU A 145 0.45 -10.63 3.38
C LEU A 145 0.18 -11.71 2.32
N ARG A 146 0.19 -11.35 1.03
CA ARG A 146 -0.06 -12.32 -0.06
C ARG A 146 0.91 -13.50 -0.03
N GLN A 147 2.20 -13.20 0.11
CA GLN A 147 3.24 -14.24 0.04
C GLN A 147 3.25 -15.11 1.31
N VAL A 148 3.02 -14.54 2.49
CA VAL A 148 3.02 -15.31 3.74
C VAL A 148 1.80 -16.23 3.86
N ILE A 149 0.64 -15.85 3.33
CA ILE A 149 -0.54 -16.76 3.26
C ILE A 149 -0.17 -18.01 2.48
N VAL A 150 0.51 -17.85 1.35
CA VAL A 150 1.00 -18.97 0.54
C VAL A 150 2.04 -19.79 1.30
N ILE A 151 3.02 -19.14 1.94
CA ILE A 151 4.05 -19.85 2.72
C ILE A 151 3.41 -20.70 3.82
N VAL A 152 2.61 -20.08 4.70
CA VAL A 152 2.03 -20.73 5.88
C VAL A 152 1.02 -21.80 5.48
N GLY A 153 0.14 -21.50 4.52
CA GLY A 153 -0.84 -22.47 4.00
C GLY A 153 -0.16 -23.68 3.35
N SER A 154 0.86 -23.45 2.52
CA SER A 154 1.61 -24.55 1.90
C SER A 154 2.40 -25.37 2.92
N MET A 155 3.05 -24.75 3.91
CA MET A 155 3.77 -25.49 4.95
C MET A 155 2.82 -26.37 5.77
N TYR A 156 1.66 -25.84 6.15
CA TYR A 156 0.66 -26.58 6.90
C TYR A 156 0.07 -27.77 6.12
N VAL A 157 -0.17 -27.63 4.81
CA VAL A 157 -0.80 -28.71 4.03
C VAL A 157 0.20 -29.74 3.49
N TYR A 158 1.42 -29.33 3.13
CA TYR A 158 2.41 -30.23 2.55
C TYR A 158 3.35 -30.87 3.57
N PHE A 159 3.56 -30.22 4.72
CA PHE A 159 4.63 -30.58 5.67
C PHE A 159 4.19 -30.56 7.13
N ASN A 160 2.92 -30.90 7.42
CA ASN A 160 2.47 -31.15 8.79
C ASN A 160 2.78 -32.60 9.19
N ARG A 161 3.39 -32.80 10.36
CA ARG A 161 3.75 -34.13 10.87
C ARG A 161 2.55 -34.95 11.30
N ASP A 162 1.62 -34.30 11.98
CA ASP A 162 0.49 -34.96 12.66
C ASP A 162 -0.70 -35.10 11.71
N ARG A 163 -0.66 -34.47 10.53
CA ARG A 163 -1.68 -34.53 9.48
C ARG A 163 -1.04 -34.72 8.11
N ASP A 164 -1.24 -35.88 7.50
CA ASP A 164 -0.90 -36.08 6.09
C ASP A 164 -2.14 -35.92 5.21
N PHE A 165 -2.28 -34.74 4.61
CA PHE A 165 -3.35 -34.46 3.67
C PHE A 165 -3.16 -35.21 2.35
N ASP A 166 -4.24 -35.70 1.75
CA ASP A 166 -4.15 -36.37 0.46
C ASP A 166 -3.75 -35.41 -0.69
N TRP A 167 -3.45 -35.98 -1.87
CA TRP A 167 -3.04 -35.21 -3.03
C TRP A 167 -4.12 -34.27 -3.58
N LYS A 168 -5.41 -34.60 -3.37
CA LYS A 168 -6.53 -33.76 -3.80
C LYS A 168 -6.58 -32.48 -2.97
N ILE A 169 -6.42 -32.58 -1.64
CA ILE A 169 -6.37 -31.43 -0.74
C ILE A 169 -5.13 -30.57 -1.01
N LYS A 170 -3.97 -31.20 -1.23
CA LYS A 170 -2.72 -30.53 -1.63
C LYS A 170 -2.90 -29.75 -2.96
N GLY A 171 -3.50 -30.38 -3.96
CA GLY A 171 -3.80 -29.76 -5.26
C GLY A 171 -4.81 -28.61 -5.15
N LEU A 172 -5.92 -28.80 -4.44
CA LEU A 172 -6.92 -27.77 -4.21
C LEU A 172 -6.34 -26.57 -3.45
N THR A 173 -5.54 -26.83 -2.41
CA THR A 173 -4.86 -25.78 -1.65
C THR A 173 -3.93 -24.98 -2.55
N THR A 174 -3.12 -25.65 -3.38
CA THR A 174 -2.24 -24.97 -4.35
C THR A 174 -3.04 -24.10 -5.32
N PHE A 175 -4.14 -24.63 -5.85
CA PHE A 175 -5.01 -23.89 -6.76
C PHE A 175 -5.58 -22.62 -6.10
N ILE A 176 -6.11 -22.72 -4.89
CA ILE A 176 -6.62 -21.57 -4.13
C ILE A 176 -5.50 -20.56 -3.85
N LEU A 177 -4.35 -21.02 -3.36
CA LEU A 177 -3.21 -20.16 -3.03
C LEU A 177 -2.59 -19.48 -4.26
N PHE A 178 -2.67 -20.09 -5.44
CA PHE A 178 -2.21 -19.50 -6.70
C PHE A 178 -2.96 -18.21 -7.03
N PHE A 179 -4.27 -18.14 -6.74
CA PHE A 179 -5.05 -16.91 -6.89
C PHE A 179 -4.82 -15.88 -5.78
N ILE A 180 -4.03 -16.19 -4.76
CA ILE A 180 -3.57 -15.23 -3.75
C ILE A 180 -2.18 -14.72 -4.10
N HIS A 181 -1.27 -15.61 -4.52
CA HIS A 181 0.06 -15.25 -4.99
C HIS A 181 0.65 -16.35 -5.89
N GLY A 182 1.19 -15.96 -7.05
CA GLY A 182 1.68 -16.90 -8.07
C GLY A 182 2.81 -17.84 -7.60
N THR A 183 3.55 -17.50 -6.54
CA THR A 183 4.61 -18.37 -5.98
C THR A 183 4.09 -19.68 -5.38
N ALA A 184 2.77 -19.86 -5.24
CA ALA A 184 2.18 -21.09 -4.73
C ALA A 184 2.61 -22.34 -5.50
N LEU A 185 2.90 -22.21 -6.80
CA LEU A 185 3.33 -23.33 -7.66
C LEU A 185 4.72 -23.87 -7.31
N ILE A 186 5.54 -23.12 -6.58
CA ILE A 186 6.91 -23.53 -6.24
C ILE A 186 6.92 -24.72 -5.29
N VAL A 187 6.00 -24.73 -4.31
CA VAL A 187 5.94 -25.77 -3.30
C VAL A 187 5.63 -27.15 -3.87
N PRO A 188 4.58 -27.38 -4.69
CA PRO A 188 4.31 -28.70 -5.26
C PRO A 188 5.45 -29.19 -6.15
N ILE A 189 6.11 -28.31 -6.93
CA ILE A 189 7.25 -28.70 -7.78
C ILE A 189 8.37 -29.29 -6.93
N ILE A 190 8.78 -28.58 -5.87
CA ILE A 190 9.87 -29.05 -5.00
C ILE A 190 9.39 -30.23 -4.15
N PHE A 191 8.13 -30.26 -3.71
CA PHE A 191 7.55 -31.39 -2.98
C PHE A 191 7.60 -32.68 -3.79
N ILE A 192 7.28 -32.64 -5.08
CA ILE A 192 7.42 -33.81 -5.97
C ILE A 192 8.88 -34.25 -6.00
N ALA A 193 9.83 -33.31 -6.09
CA ALA A 193 11.25 -33.64 -6.03
C ALA A 193 11.65 -34.31 -4.71
N THR A 194 11.00 -34.03 -3.57
CA THR A 194 11.29 -34.75 -2.31
C THR A 194 10.98 -36.25 -2.35
N LYS A 195 10.20 -36.71 -3.33
CA LYS A 195 9.85 -38.14 -3.48
C LYS A 195 10.98 -38.98 -4.06
N PHE A 196 12.05 -38.36 -4.58
CA PHE A 196 13.25 -39.08 -4.99
C PHE A 196 14.04 -39.60 -3.79
N LYS A 197 14.88 -40.62 -4.01
CA LYS A 197 15.74 -41.22 -2.97
C LYS A 197 16.97 -40.35 -2.72
N TRP A 198 16.77 -39.23 -2.03
CA TRP A 198 17.85 -38.35 -1.61
C TRP A 198 18.73 -38.98 -0.52
N ASN A 199 20.01 -38.63 -0.55
CA ASN A 199 20.97 -38.94 0.51
C ASN A 199 22.01 -37.82 0.62
N PHE A 200 22.81 -37.85 1.68
CA PHE A 200 23.87 -36.87 1.95
C PHE A 200 24.80 -36.65 0.75
N LYS A 201 25.24 -37.72 0.07
CA LYS A 201 26.19 -37.64 -1.04
C LYS A 201 25.60 -36.87 -2.22
N ILE A 202 24.34 -37.13 -2.56
CA ILE A 202 23.66 -36.44 -3.68
C ILE A 202 23.56 -34.94 -3.38
N PHE A 203 23.11 -34.56 -2.17
CA PHE A 203 23.03 -33.15 -1.78
C PHE A 203 24.41 -32.47 -1.79
N ALA A 204 25.44 -33.15 -1.29
CA ALA A 204 26.80 -32.63 -1.29
C ALA A 204 27.35 -32.42 -2.71
N ILE A 205 27.09 -33.36 -3.63
CA ILE A 205 27.50 -33.25 -5.04
C ILE A 205 26.81 -32.06 -5.70
N ILE A 206 25.48 -31.94 -5.58
CA ILE A 206 24.74 -30.80 -6.15
C ILE A 206 25.24 -29.49 -5.55
N PHE A 207 25.52 -29.46 -4.25
CA PHE A 207 26.11 -28.27 -3.63
C PHE A 207 27.47 -27.93 -4.24
N VAL A 208 28.41 -28.86 -4.33
CA VAL A 208 29.75 -28.59 -4.89
C VAL A 208 29.70 -28.13 -6.35
N LEU A 209 28.65 -28.49 -7.09
CA LEU A 209 28.47 -28.07 -8.48
C LEU A 209 27.84 -26.67 -8.64
N PHE A 210 27.28 -26.06 -7.58
CA PHE A 210 26.63 -24.75 -7.70
C PHE A 210 27.57 -23.65 -8.27
N PRO A 211 28.88 -23.57 -7.95
CA PRO A 211 29.75 -22.53 -8.48
C PRO A 211 29.81 -22.51 -10.01
N LEU A 212 29.62 -23.65 -10.66
CA LEU A 212 29.59 -23.75 -12.12
C LEU A 212 28.46 -22.91 -12.73
N THR A 213 27.32 -22.77 -12.04
CA THR A 213 26.21 -21.94 -12.53
C THR A 213 26.53 -20.46 -12.57
N ARG A 214 27.51 -19.99 -11.79
CA ARG A 214 27.97 -18.60 -11.83
C ARG A 214 28.89 -18.31 -13.01
N LEU A 215 29.42 -19.34 -13.67
CA LEU A 215 30.18 -19.20 -14.91
C LEU A 215 29.27 -19.02 -16.13
N ILE A 216 27.98 -19.33 -16.00
CA ILE A 216 27.00 -19.19 -17.08
C ILE A 216 26.49 -17.74 -17.10
N TYR A 217 26.72 -17.03 -18.20
CA TYR A 217 26.16 -15.70 -18.42
C TYR A 217 24.64 -15.80 -18.61
N THR A 218 23.93 -15.71 -17.49
CA THR A 218 22.50 -16.02 -17.39
C THR A 218 21.58 -15.11 -18.23
N PRO A 219 21.87 -13.80 -18.43
CA PRO A 219 21.07 -12.95 -19.31
C PRO A 219 20.98 -13.46 -20.75
N ALA A 220 22.08 -14.00 -21.31
CA ALA A 220 22.07 -14.57 -22.67
C ALA A 220 21.27 -15.88 -22.76
N PHE A 221 21.14 -16.63 -21.66
CA PHE A 221 20.29 -17.81 -21.64
C PHE A 221 18.81 -17.43 -21.66
N PHE A 222 18.42 -16.41 -20.87
CA PHE A 222 17.01 -16.00 -20.81
C PHE A 222 16.56 -15.17 -22.02
N SER A 223 17.46 -14.49 -22.73
CA SER A 223 17.10 -13.74 -23.94
C SER A 223 16.57 -14.64 -25.05
N VAL A 224 16.96 -15.93 -25.09
CA VAL A 224 16.39 -16.93 -26.00
C VAL A 224 14.88 -17.14 -25.77
N PHE A 225 14.39 -16.83 -24.57
CA PHE A 225 13.00 -17.00 -24.16
C PHE A 225 12.24 -15.68 -24.02
N GLU A 226 12.76 -14.59 -24.58
CA GLU A 226 12.14 -13.26 -24.49
C GLU A 226 10.71 -13.24 -25.06
N ASN A 227 10.41 -14.08 -26.04
CA ASN A 227 9.08 -14.22 -26.63
C ASN A 227 8.08 -15.03 -25.77
N VAL A 228 8.52 -15.60 -24.64
CA VAL A 228 7.63 -16.34 -23.72
C VAL A 228 7.24 -15.41 -22.58
N PRO A 229 5.96 -14.96 -22.48
CA PRO A 229 5.55 -13.90 -21.54
C PRO A 229 5.84 -14.17 -20.06
N VAL A 230 5.95 -15.44 -19.67
CA VAL A 230 6.30 -15.85 -18.30
C VAL A 230 7.82 -15.75 -18.08
N LEU A 231 8.62 -16.14 -19.07
CA LEU A 231 10.09 -16.15 -19.00
C LEU A 231 10.68 -14.76 -19.24
N SER A 232 10.04 -13.91 -20.04
CA SER A 232 10.44 -12.51 -20.21
C SER A 232 10.35 -11.69 -18.93
N LYS A 233 9.45 -12.06 -18.00
CA LYS A 233 9.45 -11.48 -16.64
C LYS A 233 10.70 -11.83 -15.84
N PHE A 234 11.39 -12.94 -16.14
CA PHE A 234 12.67 -13.27 -15.50
C PHE A 234 13.82 -12.38 -16.00
N LEU A 235 13.75 -11.89 -17.24
CA LEU A 235 14.69 -10.87 -17.75
C LEU A 235 14.57 -9.56 -16.97
N LEU A 236 13.36 -9.13 -16.61
CA LEU A 236 13.16 -7.96 -15.73
C LEU A 236 13.83 -8.14 -14.34
N TYR A 237 14.08 -9.38 -13.93
CA TYR A 237 14.73 -9.71 -12.67
C TYR A 237 16.23 -9.97 -12.81
N SER A 238 16.78 -10.10 -14.03
CA SER A 238 18.22 -10.30 -14.26
C SER A 238 19.04 -9.01 -14.19
N ASP A 239 18.40 -7.85 -14.31
CA ASP A 239 19.02 -6.53 -14.04
C ASP A 239 19.02 -6.18 -12.54
N ALA A 240 18.40 -7.02 -11.69
CA ALA A 240 18.41 -6.81 -10.25
C ALA A 240 19.77 -7.21 -9.64
N GLU A 241 20.17 -6.54 -8.55
CA GLU A 241 21.41 -6.84 -7.81
C GLU A 241 21.69 -8.37 -7.72
N ASN A 242 22.78 -8.81 -8.35
CA ASN A 242 23.22 -10.21 -8.31
C ASN A 242 23.43 -10.68 -6.86
N ILE A 243 23.20 -11.97 -6.60
CA ILE A 243 23.44 -12.58 -5.28
C ILE A 243 24.96 -12.68 -5.04
N LYS A 244 25.50 -11.74 -4.26
CA LYS A 244 26.89 -11.77 -3.80
C LYS A 244 27.10 -12.94 -2.83
N VAL A 245 28.17 -13.73 -3.02
CA VAL A 245 28.50 -14.92 -2.19
C VAL A 245 28.69 -14.54 -0.72
N LEU A 246 29.24 -13.35 -0.44
CA LEU A 246 29.46 -12.88 0.93
C LEU A 246 28.32 -11.99 1.45
N SER A 247 27.16 -12.00 0.79
CA SER A 247 26.00 -11.28 1.31
C SER A 247 25.38 -12.03 2.50
N VAL A 248 24.87 -11.28 3.49
CA VAL A 248 24.18 -11.84 4.65
C VAL A 248 23.08 -12.85 4.27
N PRO A 249 22.21 -12.60 3.26
CA PRO A 249 21.19 -13.58 2.86
C PRO A 249 21.75 -14.89 2.31
N PHE A 250 22.91 -14.85 1.65
CA PHE A 250 23.60 -16.04 1.14
C PHE A 250 24.24 -16.82 2.29
N LEU A 251 25.05 -16.14 3.12
CA LEU A 251 25.77 -16.77 4.23
C LEU A 251 24.81 -17.44 5.21
N LEU A 252 23.65 -16.82 5.45
CA LEU A 252 22.62 -17.37 6.32
C LEU A 252 22.01 -18.67 5.78
N ARG A 253 21.64 -18.68 4.49
CA ARG A 253 21.12 -19.88 3.83
C ARG A 253 22.16 -20.98 3.74
N PHE A 254 23.41 -20.60 3.47
CA PHE A 254 24.55 -21.51 3.49
C PHE A 254 24.72 -22.15 4.87
N ALA A 255 24.74 -21.37 5.95
CA ALA A 255 24.86 -21.89 7.31
C ALA A 255 23.73 -22.89 7.65
N ILE A 256 22.47 -22.53 7.36
CA ILE A 256 21.32 -23.43 7.60
C ILE A 256 21.43 -24.69 6.75
N PHE A 257 21.77 -24.57 5.47
CA PHE A 257 21.98 -25.70 4.57
C PHE A 257 23.08 -26.63 5.08
N SER A 258 24.26 -26.10 5.38
CA SER A 258 25.41 -26.86 5.86
C SER A 258 25.09 -27.58 7.17
N VAL A 259 24.51 -26.89 8.15
CA VAL A 259 24.16 -27.49 9.44
C VAL A 259 23.09 -28.58 9.26
N THR A 260 22.09 -28.37 8.40
CA THR A 260 21.07 -29.39 8.09
C THR A 260 21.70 -30.61 7.39
N LEU A 261 22.56 -30.38 6.41
CA LEU A 261 23.23 -31.43 5.63
C LEU A 261 24.16 -32.28 6.51
N LEU A 262 24.96 -31.65 7.37
CA LEU A 262 25.84 -32.36 8.32
C LEU A 262 25.07 -33.29 9.26
N HIS A 263 23.82 -32.96 9.58
CA HIS A 263 22.96 -33.75 10.45
C HIS A 263 21.98 -34.64 9.67
N TYR A 264 22.03 -34.66 8.34
CA TYR A 264 21.02 -35.27 7.48
C TYR A 264 20.65 -36.70 7.90
N ASN A 265 21.63 -37.60 7.97
CA ASN A 265 21.37 -39.00 8.32
C ASN A 265 20.74 -39.15 9.71
N LYS A 266 21.18 -38.36 10.70
CA LYS A 266 20.62 -38.41 12.06
C LYS A 266 19.18 -37.86 12.09
N LEU A 267 18.94 -36.77 11.37
CA LEU A 267 17.62 -36.16 11.23
C LEU A 267 16.65 -37.13 10.54
N THR A 268 16.99 -37.70 9.39
CA THR A 268 16.10 -38.60 8.65
C THR A 268 15.83 -39.90 9.39
N ASN A 269 16.76 -40.34 10.25
CA ASN A 269 16.56 -41.52 11.09
C ASN A 269 15.62 -41.23 12.27
N LYS A 270 15.82 -40.13 13.01
CA LYS A 270 14.95 -39.76 14.15
C LYS A 270 13.57 -39.27 13.68
N TYR A 271 13.52 -38.52 12.59
CA TYR A 271 12.34 -37.84 12.04
C TYR A 271 11.89 -38.43 10.70
N SER A 272 11.76 -39.76 10.62
CA SER A 272 11.43 -40.45 9.39
C SER A 272 10.12 -39.95 8.74
N LYS A 273 9.09 -39.66 9.55
CA LYS A 273 7.81 -39.07 9.09
C LYS A 273 7.96 -37.69 8.43
N GLN A 274 9.00 -36.95 8.78
CA GLN A 274 9.25 -35.59 8.27
C GLN A 274 10.45 -35.54 7.32
N LYS A 275 10.90 -36.68 6.79
CA LYS A 275 11.98 -36.72 5.79
C LYS A 275 11.71 -35.80 4.60
N ASN A 276 10.47 -35.75 4.10
CA ASN A 276 10.12 -34.87 2.98
C ASN A 276 10.33 -33.38 3.31
N LEU A 277 10.09 -32.95 4.55
CA LEU A 277 10.37 -31.58 4.99
C LEU A 277 11.89 -31.31 5.00
N ILE A 278 12.68 -32.24 5.50
CA ILE A 278 14.16 -32.13 5.53
C ILE A 278 14.71 -32.02 4.09
N ASP A 279 14.27 -32.91 3.21
CA ASP A 279 14.65 -32.89 1.79
C ASP A 279 14.20 -31.60 1.11
N PHE A 280 12.97 -31.12 1.40
CA PHE A 280 12.44 -29.87 0.88
C PHE A 280 13.32 -28.67 1.27
N VAL A 281 13.75 -28.56 2.53
CA VAL A 281 14.62 -27.49 2.98
C VAL A 281 15.94 -27.51 2.21
N LEU A 282 16.58 -28.67 2.09
CA LEU A 282 17.85 -28.80 1.37
C LEU A 282 17.70 -28.45 -0.12
N LEU A 283 16.68 -28.97 -0.80
CA LEU A 283 16.40 -28.68 -2.20
C LEU A 283 16.09 -27.20 -2.44
N ASN A 284 15.26 -26.60 -1.60
CA ASN A 284 14.86 -25.21 -1.74
C ASN A 284 16.04 -24.25 -1.43
N MET A 285 16.93 -24.60 -0.50
CA MET A 285 18.17 -23.86 -0.28
C MET A 285 19.16 -24.01 -1.44
N LEU A 286 19.32 -25.22 -2.00
CA LEU A 286 20.14 -25.42 -3.19
C LEU A 286 19.67 -24.55 -4.35
N LEU A 287 18.36 -24.47 -4.57
CA LEU A 287 17.78 -23.61 -5.59
C LEU A 287 18.22 -22.13 -5.45
N TYR A 288 18.46 -21.64 -4.23
CA TYR A 288 18.95 -20.28 -4.01
C TYR A 288 20.35 -20.07 -4.61
N PHE A 289 21.24 -21.05 -4.43
CA PHE A 289 22.62 -20.97 -4.92
C PHE A 289 22.70 -21.07 -6.45
N TYR A 290 21.71 -21.70 -7.07
CA TYR A 290 21.56 -21.87 -8.51
C TYR A 290 20.80 -20.71 -9.20
N LEU A 291 20.36 -19.70 -8.44
CA LEU A 291 19.72 -18.48 -8.97
C LEU A 291 20.58 -17.22 -8.74
N PRO A 292 21.89 -17.21 -9.09
CA PRO A 292 22.80 -16.12 -8.71
C PRO A 292 22.46 -14.77 -9.36
N PHE A 293 21.71 -14.78 -10.46
CA PHE A 293 21.40 -13.64 -11.30
C PHE A 293 20.27 -12.74 -10.78
N SER A 294 19.55 -13.15 -9.73
CA SER A 294 18.47 -12.33 -9.18
C SER A 294 18.24 -12.53 -7.70
N LYS A 295 18.66 -11.54 -6.90
CA LYS A 295 18.42 -11.52 -5.45
C LYS A 295 16.94 -11.52 -5.10
N VAL A 296 16.10 -10.79 -5.84
CA VAL A 296 14.66 -10.69 -5.57
C VAL A 296 13.98 -12.02 -5.85
N LEU A 297 14.19 -12.59 -7.04
CA LEU A 297 13.60 -13.87 -7.42
C LEU A 297 14.10 -14.99 -6.51
N GLY A 298 15.42 -15.11 -6.32
CA GLY A 298 16.02 -16.12 -5.46
C GLY A 298 15.46 -16.04 -4.03
N THR A 299 15.31 -14.84 -3.47
CA THR A 299 14.74 -14.67 -2.13
C THR A 299 13.27 -15.07 -2.08
N ARG A 300 12.45 -14.70 -3.07
CA ARG A 300 11.01 -15.02 -3.12
C ARG A 300 10.73 -16.51 -3.35
N VAL A 301 11.55 -17.17 -4.16
CA VAL A 301 11.42 -18.60 -4.47
C VAL A 301 11.90 -19.49 -3.33
N THR A 302 12.91 -19.04 -2.60
CA THR A 302 13.55 -19.86 -1.54
C THR A 302 13.15 -19.49 -0.12
N VAL A 303 12.18 -18.58 0.02
CA VAL A 303 11.62 -18.25 1.33
C VAL A 303 10.94 -19.45 1.96
N PHE A 304 10.37 -20.38 1.19
CA PHE A 304 9.64 -21.53 1.72
C PHE A 304 10.56 -22.47 2.53
N GLY A 305 11.72 -22.82 1.99
CA GLY A 305 12.72 -23.64 2.70
C GLY A 305 13.35 -22.88 3.86
N TYR A 306 13.56 -21.58 3.71
CA TYR A 306 14.02 -20.73 4.80
C TYR A 306 12.99 -20.64 5.94
N TYR A 307 11.70 -20.54 5.63
CA TYR A 307 10.61 -20.59 6.61
C TYR A 307 10.55 -21.95 7.33
N ALA A 308 10.75 -23.04 6.60
CA ALA A 308 10.84 -24.38 7.17
C ALA A 308 12.00 -24.57 8.19
N SER A 309 12.99 -23.67 8.23
CA SER A 309 14.03 -23.67 9.26
C SER A 309 13.50 -23.48 10.68
N ILE A 310 12.30 -22.88 10.84
CA ILE A 310 11.57 -22.79 12.11
C ILE A 310 11.42 -24.16 12.78
N ILE A 311 11.27 -25.22 11.99
CA ILE A 311 11.11 -26.60 12.46
C ILE A 311 12.44 -27.36 12.45
N ILE A 312 13.24 -27.20 11.39
CA ILE A 312 14.50 -27.93 11.23
C ILE A 312 15.53 -27.56 12.30
N LEU A 313 15.68 -26.28 12.68
CA LEU A 313 16.67 -25.88 13.69
C LEU A 313 16.36 -26.47 15.08
N PRO A 314 15.10 -26.44 15.57
CA PRO A 314 14.72 -27.16 16.80
C PRO A 314 14.91 -28.68 16.72
N MET A 315 14.65 -29.30 15.56
CA MET A 315 14.93 -30.73 15.36
C MET A 315 16.43 -31.04 15.51
N ILE A 316 17.30 -30.18 14.98
CA ILE A 316 18.75 -30.35 15.14
C ILE A 316 19.15 -30.20 16.60
N LEU A 317 18.59 -29.22 17.32
CA LEU A 317 18.82 -29.02 18.74
C LEU A 317 18.44 -30.27 19.57
N SER A 318 17.33 -30.92 19.25
CA SER A 318 16.87 -32.13 19.96
C SER A 318 17.77 -33.36 19.73
N LEU A 319 18.62 -33.36 18.70
CA LEU A 319 19.62 -34.44 18.52
C LEU A 319 20.71 -34.42 19.61
N TYR A 320 20.76 -33.34 20.40
CA TYR A 320 21.76 -33.11 21.42
C TYR A 320 21.22 -33.14 22.85
N GLU A 321 19.94 -33.39 23.09
CA GLU A 321 19.27 -33.21 24.39
C GLU A 321 20.02 -33.81 25.59
N ASP A 322 20.64 -34.99 25.43
CA ASP A 322 21.41 -35.68 26.48
C ASP A 322 22.93 -35.39 26.46
N LYS A 323 23.38 -34.41 25.67
CA LYS A 323 24.81 -34.16 25.40
C LYS A 323 25.25 -32.82 25.96
N LYS A 324 26.53 -32.73 26.37
CA LYS A 324 27.18 -31.47 26.77
C LYS A 324 27.05 -30.37 25.68
N LEU A 325 26.96 -30.77 24.42
CA LEU A 325 26.79 -29.87 23.27
C LEU A 325 25.40 -29.21 23.20
N TYR A 326 24.37 -29.70 23.92
CA TYR A 326 23.04 -29.08 23.93
C TYR A 326 23.10 -27.62 24.37
N LYS A 327 23.76 -27.34 25.49
CA LYS A 327 23.85 -25.98 26.05
C LYS A 327 24.50 -25.02 25.05
N LEU A 328 25.58 -25.45 24.40
CA LEU A 328 26.25 -24.66 23.37
C LEU A 328 25.34 -24.41 22.16
N ALA A 329 24.71 -25.45 21.61
CA ALA A 329 23.79 -25.33 20.47
C ALA A 329 22.58 -24.44 20.80
N PHE A 330 22.04 -24.56 22.02
CA PHE A 330 20.96 -23.73 22.53
C PHE A 330 21.35 -22.25 22.60
N ILE A 331 22.51 -21.94 23.18
CA ILE A 331 23.03 -20.56 23.27
C ILE A 331 23.26 -19.98 21.87
N ILE A 332 23.87 -20.74 20.95
CA ILE A 332 24.06 -20.32 19.57
C ILE A 332 22.71 -19.99 18.91
N LEU A 333 21.71 -20.83 19.09
CA LEU A 333 20.37 -20.61 18.54
C LEU A 333 19.67 -19.40 19.18
N LEU A 334 19.89 -19.15 20.47
CA LEU A 334 19.37 -17.97 21.16
C LEU A 334 20.03 -16.68 20.64
N CYS A 335 21.36 -16.66 20.51
CA CYS A 335 22.09 -15.54 19.90
C CYS A 335 21.67 -15.29 18.45
N PHE A 336 21.43 -16.36 17.69
CA PHE A 336 20.89 -16.30 16.35
C PHE A 336 19.53 -15.58 16.32
N ASN A 337 18.61 -15.97 17.21
CA ASN A 337 17.30 -15.33 17.34
C ASN A 337 17.38 -13.84 17.67
N GLY A 338 18.22 -13.46 18.64
CA GLY A 338 18.42 -12.04 18.99
C GLY A 338 18.97 -11.23 17.82
N THR A 339 19.94 -11.80 17.09
CA THR A 339 20.53 -11.16 15.90
C THR A 339 19.51 -11.01 14.77
N GLN A 340 18.71 -12.05 14.49
CA GLN A 340 17.67 -11.97 13.46
C GLN A 340 16.58 -10.98 13.83
N PHE A 341 16.13 -10.96 15.08
CA PHE A 341 15.12 -10.02 15.54
C PHE A 341 15.58 -8.57 15.36
N TYR A 342 16.81 -8.26 15.79
CA TYR A 342 17.39 -6.93 15.60
C TYR A 342 17.54 -6.56 14.11
N ASN A 343 18.00 -7.51 13.28
CA ASN A 343 18.11 -7.32 11.84
C ASN A 343 16.76 -7.05 11.16
N GLU A 344 15.70 -7.78 11.53
CA GLU A 344 14.35 -7.55 11.00
C GLU A 344 13.77 -6.22 11.49
N LEU A 345 14.04 -5.79 12.73
CA LEU A 345 13.67 -4.46 13.20
C LEU A 345 14.34 -3.34 12.38
N ILE A 346 15.65 -3.42 12.14
CA ILE A 346 16.36 -2.42 11.30
C ILE A 346 15.77 -2.40 9.89
N LYS A 347 15.57 -3.57 9.29
CA LYS A 347 14.96 -3.65 7.95
C LYS A 347 13.55 -3.10 7.95
N GLN A 348 12.79 -3.30 9.03
CA GLN A 348 11.43 -2.80 9.16
C GLN A 348 11.43 -1.27 9.14
N VAL A 349 12.25 -0.61 9.97
CA VAL A 349 12.45 0.85 9.97
C VAL A 349 12.79 1.35 8.56
N LYS A 350 13.78 0.73 7.91
CA LYS A 350 14.19 1.12 6.56
C LYS A 350 13.09 0.96 5.51
N ARG A 351 12.33 -0.13 5.57
CA ARG A 351 11.29 -0.45 4.57
C ARG A 351 10.02 0.36 4.75
N THR A 352 9.65 0.70 5.98
CA THR A 352 8.53 1.60 6.26
C THR A 352 8.90 3.07 6.07
N GLY A 353 10.19 3.38 5.92
CA GLY A 353 10.69 4.75 5.90
C GLY A 353 10.51 5.45 7.24
N TYR A 354 10.55 4.72 8.36
CA TYR A 354 10.33 5.33 9.67
C TYR A 354 11.53 6.22 10.05
N GLU A 355 11.30 7.52 10.28
CA GLU A 355 12.40 8.50 10.34
C GLU A 355 12.84 8.91 11.76
N PHE A 356 12.06 8.60 12.79
CA PHE A 356 12.35 9.10 14.14
C PHE A 356 13.71 8.64 14.68
N THR A 357 14.14 7.40 14.41
CA THR A 357 15.51 6.97 14.69
C THR A 357 15.95 5.84 13.76
N ALA A 358 17.26 5.77 13.47
CA ALA A 358 17.84 4.71 12.62
C ALA A 358 17.79 3.31 13.26
N THR A 359 17.56 3.20 14.58
CA THR A 359 17.66 1.95 15.34
C THR A 359 16.43 1.65 16.20
N ARG A 360 15.45 2.55 16.33
CA ARG A 360 14.26 2.37 17.16
C ARG A 360 13.00 2.55 16.31
N LEU A 361 12.19 1.50 16.26
CA LEU A 361 10.86 1.54 15.65
C LEU A 361 9.85 1.82 16.76
N ASN A 362 9.38 3.06 16.95
CA ASN A 362 8.36 3.30 17.98
C ASN A 362 7.06 2.59 17.61
N PHE A 363 6.31 2.17 18.63
CA PHE A 363 5.02 1.54 18.42
C PHE A 363 3.96 2.61 18.21
N GLU A 364 3.87 3.11 16.98
CA GLU A 364 2.76 3.96 16.54
C GLU A 364 1.46 3.15 16.62
N THR A 365 0.44 3.70 17.26
CA THR A 365 -0.84 2.99 17.46
C THR A 365 -1.93 3.52 16.56
N ILE A 366 -2.95 2.71 16.30
CA ILE A 366 -4.14 3.17 15.56
C ILE A 366 -4.91 4.29 16.24
N PHE A 367 -4.70 4.49 17.55
CA PHE A 367 -5.31 5.56 18.32
C PHE A 367 -4.56 6.89 18.16
N GLN A 368 -3.28 6.84 17.78
CA GLN A 368 -2.42 8.00 17.55
C GLN A 368 -1.72 7.84 16.20
N LYS A 369 -2.47 8.05 15.12
CA LYS A 369 -1.94 7.92 13.76
C LYS A 369 -1.02 9.09 13.43
N ASN A 370 0.29 8.86 13.37
CA ASN A 370 1.26 9.85 12.92
C ASN A 370 1.83 9.47 11.54
N TYR A 371 1.20 9.94 10.46
CA TYR A 371 1.68 9.70 9.10
C TYR A 371 3.03 10.38 8.83
N ALA A 372 3.32 11.51 9.49
CA ALA A 372 4.58 12.23 9.32
C ALA A 372 5.80 11.44 9.83
N SER A 373 5.61 10.43 10.69
CA SER A 373 6.69 9.53 11.12
C SER A 373 7.22 8.63 9.99
N PHE A 374 6.51 8.50 8.87
CA PHE A 374 6.83 7.60 7.77
C PHE A 374 7.17 8.37 6.49
N ASN A 375 8.42 8.29 6.07
CA ASN A 375 8.87 8.63 4.73
C ASN A 375 8.47 7.52 3.75
N ASN A 376 7.17 7.44 3.54
CA ASN A 376 6.52 6.48 2.67
C ASN A 376 5.43 7.19 1.89
N MET A 377 5.53 7.15 0.56
CA MET A 377 4.56 7.82 -0.31
C MET A 377 3.13 7.32 -0.12
N TYR A 378 2.94 6.03 0.13
CA TYR A 378 1.61 5.51 0.41
C TYR A 378 1.06 6.03 1.74
N ALA A 379 1.91 6.36 2.72
CA ALA A 379 1.46 7.00 3.95
C ALA A 379 0.92 8.41 3.68
N PHE A 380 1.62 9.18 2.83
CA PHE A 380 1.15 10.49 2.35
C PHE A 380 -0.19 10.38 1.61
N GLU A 381 -0.32 9.42 0.69
CA GLU A 381 -1.54 9.24 -0.11
C GLU A 381 -2.75 8.87 0.76
N VAL A 382 -2.54 8.00 1.76
CA VAL A 382 -3.58 7.63 2.73
C VAL A 382 -3.98 8.84 3.57
N GLN A 383 -3.01 9.60 4.10
CA GLN A 383 -3.30 10.81 4.89
C GLN A 383 -4.12 11.83 4.08
N ASN A 384 -3.70 12.13 2.85
CA ASN A 384 -4.41 13.06 1.99
C ASN A 384 -5.82 12.55 1.65
N SER A 385 -5.97 11.25 1.39
CA SER A 385 -7.28 10.63 1.12
C SER A 385 -8.22 10.67 2.32
N GLU A 386 -7.72 10.48 3.54
CA GLU A 386 -8.52 10.60 4.77
C GLU A 386 -9.04 12.04 4.96
N LEU A 387 -8.21 13.05 4.70
CA LEU A 387 -8.60 14.47 4.75
C LEU A 387 -9.70 14.78 3.72
N VAL A 388 -9.51 14.37 2.47
CA VAL A 388 -10.51 14.58 1.40
C VAL A 388 -11.85 13.93 1.79
N ARG A 389 -11.84 12.68 2.28
CA ARG A 389 -13.08 11.99 2.69
C ARG A 389 -13.79 12.67 3.85
N ALA A 390 -13.04 13.16 4.84
CA ALA A 390 -13.62 13.87 5.98
C ALA A 390 -14.37 15.12 5.52
N GLN A 391 -13.80 15.87 4.58
CA GLN A 391 -14.43 17.04 4.00
C GLN A 391 -15.64 16.71 3.14
N VAL A 392 -15.55 15.70 2.27
CA VAL A 392 -16.69 15.24 1.46
C VAL A 392 -17.86 14.85 2.38
N LYS A 393 -17.58 14.11 3.46
CA LYS A 393 -18.61 13.75 4.44
C LYS A 393 -19.21 14.98 5.14
N ASN A 394 -18.38 15.93 5.56
CA ASN A 394 -18.84 17.19 6.13
C ASN A 394 -19.69 17.97 5.13
N TYR A 395 -19.27 18.03 3.86
CA TYR A 395 -19.99 18.69 2.79
C TYR A 395 -21.38 18.07 2.58
N GLN A 396 -21.45 16.73 2.52
CA GLN A 396 -22.70 15.98 2.39
C GLN A 396 -23.63 16.19 3.60
N GLN A 397 -23.09 16.30 4.81
CA GLN A 397 -23.88 16.43 6.04
C GLN A 397 -24.36 17.87 6.30
N ASN A 398 -23.48 18.86 6.08
CA ASN A 398 -23.66 20.24 6.54
C ASN A 398 -23.85 21.23 5.38
N LYS A 399 -22.99 21.18 4.35
CA LYS A 399 -23.06 22.12 3.23
C LYS A 399 -24.26 21.83 2.33
N MET A 400 -24.59 20.58 2.02
CA MET A 400 -25.86 20.26 1.33
C MET A 400 -27.05 20.94 2.02
N ARG A 401 -27.17 20.84 3.35
CA ARG A 401 -28.31 21.41 4.07
C ARG A 401 -28.35 22.94 4.11
N THR A 402 -27.20 23.61 4.08
CA THR A 402 -27.09 25.07 4.18
C THR A 402 -27.05 25.76 2.81
N VAL A 403 -26.37 25.15 1.85
CA VAL A 403 -26.21 25.63 0.47
C VAL A 403 -27.52 25.52 -0.31
N TYR A 404 -28.32 24.46 -0.10
CA TYR A 404 -29.68 24.37 -0.65
C TYR A 404 -30.72 25.25 0.08
N ALA A 405 -30.35 25.93 1.16
CA ALA A 405 -31.30 26.70 1.97
C ALA A 405 -31.24 28.22 1.72
N GLN A 406 -30.20 28.73 1.05
CA GLN A 406 -30.06 30.16 0.77
C GLN A 406 -30.09 30.43 -0.74
N GLU A 407 -31.31 30.65 -1.23
CA GLU A 407 -31.52 31.32 -2.52
C GLU A 407 -31.16 32.80 -2.37
N ALA A 408 -30.33 33.31 -3.27
CA ALA A 408 -29.95 34.71 -3.34
C ALA A 408 -30.48 35.32 -4.64
N LEU A 409 -30.89 36.59 -4.57
CA LEU A 409 -31.13 37.36 -5.79
C LEU A 409 -29.82 37.56 -6.53
N TYR A 410 -29.91 37.63 -7.86
CA TYR A 410 -28.78 37.97 -8.71
C TYR A 410 -28.16 39.33 -8.30
N ASP A 411 -26.86 39.33 -8.04
CA ASP A 411 -26.08 40.54 -7.76
C ASP A 411 -24.99 40.69 -8.83
N PRO A 412 -25.05 41.70 -9.70
CA PRO A 412 -24.10 41.87 -10.79
C PRO A 412 -22.65 42.11 -10.35
N ASN A 413 -22.42 42.40 -9.07
CA ASN A 413 -21.07 42.60 -8.53
C ASN A 413 -20.41 41.29 -8.07
N LEU A 414 -21.16 40.17 -8.04
CA LEU A 414 -20.64 38.87 -7.64
C LEU A 414 -20.32 38.02 -8.87
N VAL A 415 -19.29 37.21 -8.75
CA VAL A 415 -18.96 36.18 -9.75
C VAL A 415 -19.99 35.05 -9.69
N HIS A 416 -20.35 34.52 -10.86
CA HIS A 416 -21.33 33.43 -11.00
C HIS A 416 -20.73 32.20 -11.65
N LEU A 417 -21.03 31.03 -11.08
CA LEU A 417 -20.44 29.74 -11.42
C LEU A 417 -21.52 28.75 -11.84
N SER A 418 -21.28 28.07 -12.97
CA SER A 418 -22.10 26.93 -13.38
C SER A 418 -21.60 25.66 -12.71
N VAL A 419 -22.43 25.07 -11.86
CA VAL A 419 -22.07 23.93 -11.01
C VAL A 419 -23.04 22.77 -11.19
N LYS A 420 -22.52 21.54 -11.06
CA LYS A 420 -23.35 20.33 -10.93
C LYS A 420 -23.90 20.27 -9.52
N PHE A 421 -25.21 20.22 -9.42
CA PHE A 421 -25.92 19.92 -8.19
C PHE A 421 -25.98 18.40 -8.00
N PRO A 422 -25.82 17.90 -6.77
CA PRO A 422 -26.00 16.48 -6.49
C PRO A 422 -27.41 16.02 -6.89
N ASP A 423 -27.48 14.77 -7.33
CA ASP A 423 -28.73 14.14 -7.76
C ASP A 423 -29.75 14.21 -6.62
N SER A 424 -30.70 15.13 -6.76
CA SER A 424 -31.82 15.23 -5.85
C SER A 424 -33.05 14.64 -6.54
N GLU A 425 -33.78 13.78 -5.85
CA GLU A 425 -35.08 13.25 -6.30
C GLU A 425 -36.10 14.36 -6.69
N LYS A 426 -35.79 15.62 -6.34
CA LYS A 426 -36.66 16.79 -6.47
C LYS A 426 -36.57 17.52 -7.81
N VAL A 427 -35.61 17.24 -8.69
CA VAL A 427 -35.53 17.89 -10.02
C VAL A 427 -36.03 16.94 -11.10
N LYS A 428 -37.34 16.66 -11.09
CA LYS A 428 -38.05 15.99 -12.19
C LYS A 428 -39.03 16.97 -12.82
N LYS A 429 -38.78 17.35 -14.07
CA LYS A 429 -39.84 17.86 -14.94
C LYS A 429 -39.66 17.26 -16.34
N GLY A 430 -40.49 16.27 -16.68
CA GLY A 430 -40.66 15.79 -18.06
C GLY A 430 -39.61 14.83 -18.63
N GLU A 431 -39.11 13.87 -17.83
CA GLU A 431 -38.25 12.73 -18.26
C GLU A 431 -36.74 12.98 -18.43
N ASP A 432 -36.23 14.16 -18.09
CA ASP A 432 -34.79 14.47 -18.13
C ASP A 432 -34.25 15.03 -16.81
N PHE A 433 -33.12 14.50 -16.31
CA PHE A 433 -32.45 15.00 -15.10
C PHE A 433 -31.65 16.28 -15.41
N LEU A 434 -32.19 17.43 -15.02
CA LEU A 434 -31.46 18.70 -15.03
C LEU A 434 -30.57 18.75 -13.79
N THR A 435 -29.26 18.80 -13.99
CA THR A 435 -28.26 18.68 -12.91
C THR A 435 -27.40 19.93 -12.75
N PHE A 436 -27.47 20.89 -13.68
CA PHE A 436 -26.64 22.09 -13.65
C PHE A 436 -27.46 23.35 -13.34
N GLY A 437 -26.99 24.13 -12.37
CA GLY A 437 -27.55 25.42 -11.96
C GLY A 437 -26.45 26.48 -11.82
N ILE A 438 -26.76 27.59 -11.16
CA ILE A 438 -25.86 28.73 -10.98
C ILE A 438 -25.74 29.12 -9.50
N VAL A 439 -24.51 29.29 -9.05
CA VAL A 439 -24.19 29.79 -7.71
C VAL A 439 -23.30 31.02 -7.80
N ASN A 440 -23.33 31.90 -6.80
CA ASN A 440 -22.38 32.99 -6.70
C ASN A 440 -21.07 32.55 -6.01
N GLU A 441 -20.05 33.39 -6.01
CA GLU A 441 -18.76 33.16 -5.32
C GLU A 441 -18.87 32.95 -3.80
N LYS A 442 -20.00 33.34 -3.19
CA LYS A 442 -20.30 33.07 -1.77
C LYS A 442 -20.90 31.68 -1.56
N GLY A 443 -21.09 30.91 -2.63
CA GLY A 443 -21.71 29.59 -2.63
C GLY A 443 -23.23 29.60 -2.46
N GLN A 444 -23.89 30.76 -2.64
CA GLN A 444 -25.35 30.88 -2.56
C GLN A 444 -25.99 30.51 -3.89
N ILE A 445 -27.18 29.90 -3.85
CA ILE A 445 -27.90 29.50 -5.06
C ILE A 445 -28.53 30.73 -5.68
N VAL A 446 -28.13 31.05 -6.91
CA VAL A 446 -28.77 32.10 -7.70
C VAL A 446 -29.80 31.49 -8.64
N GLU A 447 -29.52 30.30 -9.18
CA GLU A 447 -30.47 29.52 -9.96
C GLU A 447 -30.38 28.03 -9.64
N LEU A 448 -31.54 27.41 -9.37
CA LEU A 448 -31.67 25.96 -9.24
C LEU A 448 -31.33 25.24 -10.56
N PRO A 449 -31.12 23.91 -10.52
CA PRO A 449 -30.78 23.16 -11.73
C PRO A 449 -31.81 23.30 -12.85
N THR A 450 -31.38 23.87 -13.99
CA THR A 450 -32.22 24.10 -15.18
C THR A 450 -31.62 23.54 -16.47
N ALA A 451 -30.39 22.99 -16.45
CA ALA A 451 -29.74 22.43 -17.64
C ALA A 451 -29.17 21.02 -17.45
N LYS A 452 -29.03 20.30 -18.57
CA LYS A 452 -28.34 19.00 -18.67
C LYS A 452 -26.82 19.11 -18.76
N SER A 453 -26.32 20.26 -19.15
CA SER A 453 -24.89 20.57 -19.33
C SER A 453 -24.56 21.89 -18.64
N ARG A 454 -23.26 22.13 -18.41
CA ARG A 454 -22.79 23.39 -17.83
C ARG A 454 -23.15 24.58 -18.71
N PHE A 455 -23.56 25.66 -18.06
CA PHE A 455 -23.72 26.96 -18.70
C PHE A 455 -22.36 27.55 -19.07
N LYS A 456 -22.30 28.21 -20.22
CA LYS A 456 -21.24 29.18 -20.49
C LYS A 456 -21.73 30.54 -20.01
N ILE A 457 -21.08 31.05 -18.97
CA ILE A 457 -21.41 32.33 -18.34
C ILE A 457 -20.48 33.40 -18.91
N TYR A 458 -20.99 34.59 -19.18
CA TYR A 458 -20.22 35.77 -19.60
C TYR A 458 -20.77 36.98 -18.85
N GLY A 459 -20.10 37.37 -17.77
CA GLY A 459 -20.58 38.40 -16.85
C GLY A 459 -22.01 38.12 -16.38
N PRO A 460 -23.00 38.99 -16.68
CA PRO A 460 -24.39 38.81 -16.29
C PRO A 460 -25.16 37.81 -17.17
N PHE A 461 -24.56 37.26 -18.23
CA PHE A 461 -25.24 36.49 -19.27
C PHE A 461 -24.89 35.00 -19.26
N VAL A 462 -25.84 34.17 -19.68
CA VAL A 462 -25.72 32.72 -19.80
C VAL A 462 -26.08 32.30 -21.22
N GLU A 463 -25.22 31.51 -21.88
CA GLU A 463 -25.49 30.89 -23.18
C GLU A 463 -26.57 29.81 -23.03
N GLU A 464 -27.70 29.98 -23.72
CA GLU A 464 -28.81 29.03 -23.77
C GLU A 464 -28.57 28.00 -24.87
N THR A 465 -28.64 26.71 -24.51
CA THR A 465 -28.54 25.61 -25.48
C THR A 465 -29.94 25.05 -25.73
N ILE A 466 -30.69 25.67 -26.64
CA ILE A 466 -32.02 25.18 -27.03
C ILE A 466 -31.84 23.98 -27.96
N GLY A 467 -32.46 22.84 -27.63
CA GLY A 467 -32.25 21.54 -28.28
C GLY A 467 -32.36 21.49 -29.81
N GLU A 468 -31.74 20.47 -30.41
CA GLU A 468 -31.74 19.98 -31.82
C GLU A 468 -32.01 20.95 -33.00
N ARG A 469 -31.88 22.28 -32.84
CA ARG A 469 -32.09 23.25 -33.93
C ARG A 469 -30.81 24.02 -34.27
N THR A 470 -30.25 23.65 -35.42
CA THR A 470 -29.59 24.52 -36.42
C THR A 470 -28.67 25.66 -35.94
N PHE A 471 -27.43 25.31 -35.58
CA PHE A 471 -26.12 25.91 -35.93
C PHE A 471 -25.85 27.42 -36.17
N THR A 472 -26.76 28.40 -36.01
CA THR A 472 -26.40 29.79 -36.42
C THR A 472 -26.72 30.95 -35.47
N SER A 473 -27.59 30.80 -34.47
CA SER A 473 -27.83 31.87 -33.48
C SER A 473 -27.65 31.35 -32.07
N LYS A 474 -26.52 31.68 -31.44
CA LYS A 474 -26.35 31.49 -29.99
C LYS A 474 -27.22 32.51 -29.28
N LEU A 475 -28.11 32.02 -28.44
CA LEU A 475 -29.01 32.84 -27.65
C LEU A 475 -28.47 32.95 -26.23
N TYR A 476 -28.67 34.10 -25.61
CA TYR A 476 -28.18 34.38 -24.27
C TYR A 476 -29.32 34.87 -23.40
N ARG A 477 -29.27 34.66 -22.10
CA ARG A 477 -30.20 35.29 -21.16
C ARG A 477 -29.43 35.92 -20.00
N LYS A 478 -30.05 36.87 -19.31
CA LYS A 478 -29.47 37.41 -18.08
C LYS A 478 -29.74 36.45 -16.90
N ILE A 479 -28.78 36.27 -16.01
CA ILE A 479 -28.98 35.47 -14.79
C ILE A 479 -30.15 36.05 -13.97
N GLY A 480 -31.05 35.17 -13.51
CA GLY A 480 -32.28 35.55 -12.80
C GLY A 480 -33.38 36.14 -13.69
N ASN A 481 -33.18 36.22 -15.00
CA ASN A 481 -34.19 36.73 -15.94
C ASN A 481 -34.43 35.73 -17.10
N PRO A 482 -35.68 35.27 -17.31
CA PRO A 482 -35.98 34.33 -18.39
C PRO A 482 -35.94 34.95 -19.80
N LEU A 483 -35.83 36.28 -19.91
CA LEU A 483 -35.77 36.96 -21.21
C LEU A 483 -34.43 36.69 -21.92
N VAL A 484 -34.55 36.17 -23.13
CA VAL A 484 -33.43 35.91 -24.04
C VAL A 484 -33.07 37.21 -24.79
N VAL A 485 -31.78 37.45 -24.97
CA VAL A 485 -31.16 38.56 -25.68
C VAL A 485 -30.28 38.04 -26.81
N ASP A 486 -30.15 38.86 -27.85
CA ASP A 486 -29.32 38.55 -29.01
C ASP A 486 -27.83 38.66 -28.72
N PHE A 487 -27.02 37.95 -29.52
CA PHE A 487 -25.57 37.94 -29.40
C PHE A 487 -24.94 39.33 -29.41
N ASP A 488 -25.47 40.30 -30.19
CA ASP A 488 -24.91 41.65 -30.29
C ASP A 488 -24.87 42.40 -28.94
N LEU A 489 -25.80 42.10 -28.03
CA LEU A 489 -25.83 42.69 -26.68
C LEU A 489 -24.80 42.06 -25.73
N VAL A 490 -24.43 40.80 -25.99
CA VAL A 490 -23.50 40.03 -25.16
C VAL A 490 -22.09 40.05 -25.73
N LYS A 491 -21.96 40.38 -27.03
CA LYS A 491 -20.72 40.44 -27.78
C LYS A 491 -19.63 41.24 -27.07
N PRO A 492 -19.87 42.45 -26.50
CA PRO A 492 -18.80 43.18 -25.80
C PRO A 492 -18.25 42.41 -24.59
N GLU A 493 -19.11 41.75 -23.84
CA GLU A 493 -18.74 40.97 -22.66
C GLU A 493 -17.98 39.69 -23.04
N ILE A 494 -18.47 39.01 -24.07
CA ILE A 494 -17.81 37.84 -24.68
C ILE A 494 -16.45 38.26 -25.20
N GLU A 495 -16.34 39.32 -26.00
CA GLU A 495 -15.08 39.80 -26.55
C GLU A 495 -14.11 40.25 -25.46
N SER A 496 -14.59 40.90 -24.40
CA SER A 496 -13.77 41.24 -23.23
C SER A 496 -13.18 39.97 -22.60
N ARG A 497 -14.03 39.01 -22.23
CA ARG A 497 -13.64 37.76 -21.59
C ARG A 497 -12.81 36.85 -22.50
N PHE A 498 -13.11 36.81 -23.81
CA PHE A 498 -12.31 36.13 -24.82
C PHE A 498 -10.99 36.82 -25.07
N SER A 499 -10.91 38.16 -25.00
CA SER A 499 -9.64 38.86 -25.13
C SER A 499 -8.72 38.54 -23.95
N ASP A 500 -9.29 38.42 -22.75
CA ASP A 500 -8.56 37.97 -21.56
C ASP A 500 -8.15 36.50 -21.69
N ASN A 501 -9.04 35.64 -22.21
CA ASN A 501 -8.72 34.22 -22.45
C ASN A 501 -7.76 33.98 -23.63
N LEU A 502 -7.79 34.77 -24.71
CA LEU A 502 -6.86 34.67 -25.84
C LEU A 502 -5.48 35.19 -25.48
N LYS A 503 -5.40 36.25 -24.65
CA LYS A 503 -4.14 36.65 -23.99
C LYS A 503 -3.58 35.52 -23.10
N ARG A 504 -4.44 34.62 -22.59
CA ARG A 504 -4.04 33.43 -21.81
C ARG A 504 -3.65 32.24 -22.70
N GLU A 505 -4.41 31.90 -23.73
CA GLU A 505 -4.17 30.73 -24.61
C GLU A 505 -2.95 30.90 -25.53
N SER A 506 -2.66 32.14 -25.96
CA SER A 506 -1.44 32.48 -26.73
C SER A 506 -0.14 32.33 -25.92
N LYS A 507 -0.24 32.12 -24.60
CA LYS A 507 0.86 31.73 -23.72
C LYS A 507 0.61 30.27 -23.28
N HIS A 508 1.30 29.30 -23.89
CA HIS A 508 1.23 27.89 -23.45
C HIS A 508 1.40 27.79 -21.93
N PHE A 509 0.33 27.41 -21.21
CA PHE A 509 0.26 27.36 -19.74
C PHE A 509 0.88 28.63 -19.09
N PRO A 510 0.10 29.68 -18.75
CA PRO A 510 0.61 30.98 -18.33
C PRO A 510 1.15 30.97 -16.89
N MET A 511 2.04 30.04 -16.58
CA MET A 511 2.74 29.94 -15.33
C MET A 511 4.24 30.01 -15.62
N THR A 512 4.94 30.96 -15.02
CA THR A 512 6.40 30.92 -15.06
C THR A 512 6.85 29.87 -14.05
N ILE A 513 7.45 28.78 -14.54
CA ILE A 513 8.01 27.74 -13.66
C ILE A 513 9.21 28.35 -12.95
N VAL A 514 9.05 28.63 -11.65
CA VAL A 514 10.19 28.97 -10.81
C VAL A 514 10.74 27.66 -10.26
N HIS A 515 11.75 27.12 -10.93
CA HIS A 515 12.47 25.94 -10.44
C HIS A 515 13.21 26.29 -9.15
N LYS A 516 12.59 26.03 -8.00
CA LYS A 516 13.30 26.01 -6.72
C LYS A 516 13.94 24.63 -6.57
N HIS A 517 15.21 24.52 -6.93
CA HIS A 517 16.00 23.29 -6.76
C HIS A 517 16.36 22.96 -5.30
N LYS A 518 15.70 23.58 -4.33
CA LYS A 518 15.90 23.37 -2.90
C LYS A 518 14.54 23.26 -2.24
N PHE A 519 14.37 22.24 -1.40
CA PHE A 519 13.24 22.07 -0.50
C PHE A 519 12.88 23.42 0.12
N THR A 520 11.77 24.02 -0.31
CA THR A 520 11.25 25.19 0.37
C THR A 520 10.72 24.69 1.71
N ASP A 521 11.23 25.24 2.81
CA ASP A 521 10.87 24.87 4.16
C ASP A 521 9.49 25.46 4.51
N TYR A 522 8.44 24.90 3.92
CA TYR A 522 7.08 25.29 4.23
C TYR A 522 6.70 24.66 5.57
N LYS A 523 6.51 25.48 6.60
CA LYS A 523 6.06 25.03 7.93
C LYS A 523 4.78 24.20 7.86
N GLN A 524 3.86 24.48 6.92
CA GLN A 524 2.64 23.68 6.77
C GLN A 524 2.88 22.26 6.22
N LEU A 525 4.01 22.01 5.55
CA LEU A 525 4.41 20.66 5.15
C LEU A 525 4.94 19.83 6.33
N GLU A 526 5.12 20.39 7.54
CA GLU A 526 5.55 19.62 8.72
C GLU A 526 4.52 18.59 9.18
N SER A 527 3.25 18.78 8.83
CA SER A 527 2.19 17.78 9.05
C SER A 527 2.30 16.58 8.11
N TYR A 528 3.13 16.69 7.07
CA TYR A 528 3.48 15.63 6.14
C TYR A 528 4.96 15.27 6.29
N ASN A 529 5.33 14.05 5.94
CA ASN A 529 6.76 13.72 5.94
C ASN A 529 7.44 14.41 4.73
N LYS A 530 8.22 15.48 5.00
CA LYS A 530 8.91 16.30 3.99
C LYS A 530 9.80 15.48 3.03
N ASN A 531 10.37 14.37 3.49
CA ASN A 531 11.26 13.53 2.68
C ASN A 531 10.53 12.67 1.64
N THR A 532 9.20 12.60 1.72
CA THR A 532 8.35 11.90 0.75
C THR A 532 8.15 12.70 -0.54
N ILE A 533 8.43 14.01 -0.49
CA ILE A 533 8.28 14.93 -1.62
C ILE A 533 9.61 14.99 -2.38
N TRP A 534 9.62 14.53 -3.62
CA TRP A 534 10.84 14.43 -4.43
C TRP A 534 11.21 15.74 -5.10
N ARG A 535 10.20 16.50 -5.56
CA ARG A 535 10.37 17.83 -6.16
C ARG A 535 9.19 18.71 -5.77
N GLY A 536 9.47 19.98 -5.55
CA GLY A 536 8.45 21.02 -5.48
C GLY A 536 8.69 22.01 -6.62
N ALA A 537 7.63 22.47 -7.25
CA ALA A 537 7.69 23.59 -8.17
C ALA A 537 6.64 24.63 -7.75
N THR A 538 7.07 25.88 -7.67
CA THR A 538 6.16 27.01 -7.51
C THR A 538 5.90 27.59 -8.88
N TYR A 539 4.63 27.67 -9.23
CA TYR A 539 4.15 28.25 -10.46
C TYR A 539 3.52 29.58 -10.10
N LYS A 540 4.13 30.69 -10.50
CA LYS A 540 3.51 32.00 -10.32
C LYS A 540 2.35 32.14 -11.28
N ASP A 541 1.21 32.59 -10.77
CA ASP A 541 0.15 33.08 -11.62
C ASP A 541 0.64 34.37 -12.31
N LEU A 542 0.40 34.52 -13.61
CA LEU A 542 0.84 35.68 -14.38
C LEU A 542 -0.15 36.85 -14.35
N LEU A 543 -1.34 36.66 -13.80
CA LEU A 543 -2.37 37.69 -13.60
C LEU A 543 -2.40 38.16 -12.15
N PHE A 544 -2.19 37.23 -11.23
CA PHE A 544 -2.18 37.48 -9.80
C PHE A 544 -0.77 37.26 -9.24
N ASP A 545 0.05 38.31 -9.28
CA ASP A 545 1.47 38.26 -8.88
C ASP A 545 1.68 37.85 -7.41
N ASP A 546 0.64 37.99 -6.59
CA ASP A 546 0.59 37.67 -5.16
C ASP A 546 0.10 36.26 -4.82
N ARG A 547 -0.14 35.42 -5.84
CA ARG A 547 -0.45 34.01 -5.66
C ARG A 547 0.45 33.11 -6.49
N SER A 548 0.64 31.91 -5.98
CA SER A 548 1.34 30.87 -6.72
C SER A 548 0.70 29.52 -6.46
N TYR A 549 0.84 28.62 -7.42
CA TYR A 549 0.51 27.23 -7.25
C TYR A 549 1.74 26.49 -6.79
N PHE A 550 1.59 25.72 -5.73
CA PHE A 550 2.61 24.81 -5.29
C PHE A 550 2.27 23.40 -5.76
N MET A 551 3.05 22.93 -6.72
CA MET A 551 3.03 21.53 -7.11
C MET A 551 4.08 20.79 -6.30
N ILE A 552 3.65 19.71 -5.64
CA ILE A 552 4.56 18.69 -5.14
C ILE A 552 4.51 17.49 -6.08
N GLN A 553 5.68 17.01 -6.43
CA GLN A 553 5.85 15.78 -7.17
C GLN A 553 6.32 14.70 -6.21
N THR A 554 5.56 13.62 -6.20
CA THR A 554 5.91 12.37 -5.53
C THR A 554 6.45 11.38 -6.58
N GLN A 555 6.83 10.18 -6.17
CA GLN A 555 7.35 9.16 -7.08
C GLN A 555 6.32 8.66 -8.12
N PHE A 556 5.02 8.69 -7.82
CA PHE A 556 3.97 8.19 -8.72
C PHE A 556 3.04 9.27 -9.28
N SER A 557 2.88 10.40 -8.59
CA SER A 557 1.86 11.41 -8.92
C SER A 557 2.31 12.84 -8.64
N ASN A 558 1.70 13.78 -9.34
CA ASN A 558 1.78 15.19 -9.02
C ASN A 558 0.56 15.57 -8.18
N TYR A 559 0.80 16.43 -7.20
CA TYR A 559 -0.22 17.00 -6.35
C TYR A 559 -0.06 18.51 -6.31
N PHE A 560 -1.18 19.21 -6.11
CA PHE A 560 -1.25 20.66 -6.23
C PHE A 560 -1.92 21.26 -5.01
N SER A 561 -1.48 22.45 -4.63
CA SER A 561 -2.04 23.30 -3.58
C SER A 561 -1.83 24.78 -3.96
N ILE A 562 -2.61 25.67 -3.38
CA ILE A 562 -2.46 27.12 -3.54
C ILE A 562 -1.54 27.62 -2.42
N VAL A 563 -0.58 28.49 -2.76
CA VAL A 563 0.29 29.17 -1.80
C VAL A 563 0.24 30.68 -1.96
N ASP A 564 0.37 31.39 -0.83
CA ASP A 564 0.53 32.85 -0.82
C ASP A 564 1.97 33.29 -1.21
N GLU A 565 2.20 34.60 -1.26
CA GLU A 565 3.54 35.20 -1.51
C GLU A 565 4.61 34.76 -0.51
N ASN A 566 4.21 34.53 0.75
CA ASN A 566 5.08 34.07 1.82
C ASN A 566 5.34 32.56 1.73
N GLY A 567 4.64 31.87 0.82
CA GLY A 567 4.74 30.44 0.63
C GLY A 567 3.85 29.60 1.53
N SER A 568 2.92 30.21 2.27
CA SER A 568 1.97 29.49 3.10
C SER A 568 0.98 28.72 2.25
N ILE A 569 0.84 27.41 2.51
CA ILE A 569 -0.21 26.58 1.91
C ILE A 569 -1.58 27.07 2.41
N LEU A 570 -2.42 27.53 1.48
CA LEU A 570 -3.77 28.05 1.74
C LEU A 570 -4.84 26.96 1.72
N THR A 571 -4.58 25.84 1.03
CA THR A 571 -5.52 24.71 0.98
C THR A 571 -5.22 23.71 2.09
N ASP A 572 -6.26 23.13 2.67
CA ASP A 572 -6.14 22.15 3.75
C ASP A 572 -5.85 20.71 3.28
N LYS A 573 -5.79 20.51 1.96
CA LYS A 573 -5.48 19.25 1.28
C LYS A 573 -4.75 19.49 -0.03
N PHE A 574 -4.27 18.40 -0.61
CA PHE A 574 -3.64 18.38 -1.92
C PHE A 574 -4.57 17.80 -3.00
N TYR A 575 -4.59 18.46 -4.15
CA TYR A 575 -5.39 18.13 -5.32
C TYR A 575 -4.60 17.34 -6.35
N SER A 576 -5.25 16.44 -7.10
CA SER A 576 -4.60 15.73 -8.22
C SER A 576 -4.43 16.60 -9.47
N SER A 577 -5.25 17.63 -9.61
CA SER A 577 -5.06 18.70 -10.59
C SER A 577 -5.70 20.00 -10.09
N ILE A 578 -5.16 21.13 -10.54
CA ILE A 578 -5.74 22.45 -10.32
C ILE A 578 -5.61 23.26 -11.61
N SER A 579 -6.66 23.99 -11.98
CA SER A 579 -6.58 25.00 -13.04
C SER A 579 -5.97 26.28 -12.48
N PRO A 580 -5.30 27.09 -13.33
CA PRO A 580 -5.04 28.49 -13.00
C PRO A 580 -6.35 29.23 -12.66
N PHE A 581 -6.22 30.35 -11.95
CA PHE A 581 -7.32 31.24 -11.64
C PHE A 581 -7.82 31.85 -12.95
N ASP A 582 -9.14 31.88 -13.12
CA ASP A 582 -9.75 32.59 -14.24
C ASP A 582 -9.78 34.11 -13.99
N ALA A 583 -10.51 34.87 -14.82
CA ALA A 583 -10.58 36.34 -14.69
C ALA A 583 -11.29 36.78 -13.42
N ASP A 584 -12.08 35.86 -12.87
CA ASP A 584 -12.95 36.08 -11.75
C ASP A 584 -12.29 35.58 -10.44
N GLY A 585 -11.01 35.19 -10.49
CA GLY A 585 -10.26 34.71 -9.34
C GLY A 585 -10.68 33.31 -8.89
N ILE A 586 -11.27 32.50 -9.78
CA ILE A 586 -11.76 31.16 -9.46
C ILE A 586 -10.86 30.08 -10.04
N ALA A 587 -10.44 29.14 -9.20
CA ALA A 587 -9.68 27.96 -9.61
C ALA A 587 -10.56 26.71 -9.50
N VAL A 588 -10.38 25.79 -10.44
CA VAL A 588 -11.04 24.48 -10.41
C VAL A 588 -10.02 23.43 -10.02
N ALA A 589 -10.24 22.79 -8.89
CA ALA A 589 -9.38 21.75 -8.38
C ALA A 589 -10.08 20.39 -8.36
N THR A 590 -9.32 19.32 -8.52
CA THR A 590 -9.84 17.95 -8.56
C THR A 590 -9.19 17.10 -7.51
N THR A 591 -10.00 16.33 -6.79
CA THR A 591 -9.56 15.26 -5.90
C THR A 591 -10.00 13.90 -6.45
N LYS A 592 -9.70 12.82 -5.73
CA LYS A 592 -10.22 11.48 -6.06
C LYS A 592 -11.75 11.40 -6.01
N TYR A 593 -12.41 12.25 -5.21
CA TYR A 593 -13.83 12.15 -4.89
C TYR A 593 -14.66 13.35 -5.35
N SER A 594 -14.01 14.43 -5.77
CA SER A 594 -14.69 15.69 -6.04
C SER A 594 -14.00 16.56 -7.09
N ARG A 595 -14.80 17.38 -7.75
CA ARG A 595 -14.38 18.62 -8.40
C ARG A 595 -14.79 19.79 -7.51
N GLU A 596 -13.86 20.68 -7.22
CA GLU A 596 -14.04 21.79 -6.30
C GLU A 596 -13.77 23.13 -6.98
N PHE A 597 -14.61 24.11 -6.69
CA PHE A 597 -14.44 25.50 -7.08
C PHE A 597 -13.85 26.25 -5.88
N LEU A 598 -12.66 26.82 -6.09
CA LEU A 598 -11.90 27.50 -5.07
C LEU A 598 -11.93 28.99 -5.32
N ASP A 599 -12.14 29.77 -4.27
CA ASP A 599 -11.90 31.20 -4.30
C ASP A 599 -10.39 31.50 -4.31
N TYR A 600 -10.09 32.79 -4.39
CA TYR A 600 -8.74 33.34 -4.39
C TYR A 600 -7.90 33.00 -3.15
N ASP A 601 -8.57 32.74 -2.02
CA ASP A 601 -7.95 32.37 -0.74
C ASP A 601 -7.89 30.85 -0.53
N GLY A 602 -8.30 30.06 -1.52
CA GLY A 602 -8.28 28.60 -1.48
C GLY A 602 -9.45 27.96 -0.73
N ASN A 603 -10.48 28.73 -0.37
CA ASN A 603 -11.69 28.20 0.25
C ASN A 603 -12.58 27.54 -0.80
N VAL A 604 -13.21 26.42 -0.42
CA VAL A 604 -14.16 25.72 -1.30
C VAL A 604 -15.48 26.49 -1.34
N ILE A 605 -15.79 27.09 -2.49
CA ILE A 605 -17.08 27.72 -2.81
C ILE A 605 -18.13 26.62 -3.02
N TRP A 606 -17.87 25.71 -3.95
CA TRP A 606 -18.76 24.62 -4.32
C TRP A 606 -18.01 23.31 -4.53
N MET A 607 -18.64 22.19 -4.21
CA MET A 607 -18.08 20.85 -4.40
C MET A 607 -19.06 19.97 -5.17
N GLU A 608 -18.57 19.42 -6.27
CA GLU A 608 -19.27 18.43 -7.08
C GLU A 608 -18.65 17.06 -6.79
N LEU A 609 -19.47 16.11 -6.35
CA LEU A 609 -18.99 14.77 -6.00
C LEU A 609 -18.96 13.87 -7.23
N TYR A 610 -17.90 13.08 -7.34
CA TYR A 610 -17.85 11.97 -8.30
C TYR A 610 -18.61 10.77 -7.73
N GLU A 611 -19.41 10.13 -8.57
CA GLU A 611 -20.20 8.93 -8.27
C GLU A 611 -19.36 7.65 -8.24
#